data_AF-A0A1H1MUX4-F1
#
_entry.id   AF-A0A1H1MUX4-F1
#
_cell.length_a   1.000
_cell.length_b   1.000
_cell.length_c   1.000
_cell.angle_alpha   90.00
_cell.angle_beta   90.00
_cell.angle_gamma   90.00
#
_symmetry.space_group_name_H-M   'P 1'
#
loop_
_entity.id
_entity.type
_entity.pdbx_description
1 polymer ?
#
loop_
_entity_poly.entity_id
_entity_poly.type
_entity_poly.pdbx_seq_one_letter_code
_entity_poly.pdbx_strand_id
1 'polypeptide(L)'
;MEHIYVNRSGDNAIIADYKTFLESKTLDGLVESYNKQVKCGVVGVRRQALYLMALKQEFKERLKESPVYLLEHVLGMVGPIEVIDGNIRIKE
;
A
#
# COMPACT_ATOMS: atom_id res chain seq x y z
N MET A 1 -4.53 4.32 -11.32
CA MET A 1 -3.28 4.96 -11.80
C MET A 1 -2.12 4.13 -11.34
N GLU A 2 -1.19 3.86 -12.25
CA GLU A 2 -0.07 2.94 -12.08
C GLU A 2 1.26 3.71 -12.14
N HIS A 3 2.31 3.17 -11.51
CA HIS A 3 3.65 3.76 -11.53
C HIS A 3 4.72 2.69 -11.71
N ILE A 4 5.76 3.00 -12.49
CA ILE A 4 6.90 2.10 -12.68
C ILE A 4 7.82 2.19 -11.46
N TYR A 5 7.82 1.14 -10.66
CA TYR A 5 8.72 0.96 -9.53
C TYR A 5 9.86 0.00 -9.89
N VAL A 6 11.09 0.49 -9.74
CA VAL A 6 12.32 -0.31 -9.81
C VAL A 6 13.09 -0.10 -8.50
N ASN A 7 13.37 -1.21 -7.81
CA ASN A 7 14.09 -1.20 -6.54
C ASN A 7 15.49 -0.62 -6.70
N ARG A 8 15.91 0.25 -5.76
CA ARG A 8 17.27 0.80 -5.67
C ARG A 8 17.86 0.54 -4.29
N SER A 9 19.19 0.61 -4.19
CA SER A 9 19.89 0.54 -2.90
C SER A 9 19.37 1.63 -1.95
N GLY A 10 18.96 1.23 -0.74
CA GLY A 10 18.41 2.13 0.28
C GLY A 10 16.87 2.19 0.33
N ASP A 11 16.17 1.71 -0.71
CA ASP A 11 14.70 1.64 -0.68
C ASP A 11 14.18 0.76 0.46
N ASN A 12 14.85 -0.37 0.72
CA ASN A 12 14.43 -1.34 1.73
C ASN A 12 14.42 -0.73 3.14
N ALA A 13 15.37 0.16 3.46
CA ALA A 13 15.41 0.85 4.75
C ALA A 13 14.19 1.78 4.90
N ILE A 14 13.89 2.57 3.87
CA ILE A 14 12.73 3.47 3.86
C ILE A 14 11.41 2.69 3.94
N ILE A 15 11.33 1.56 3.24
CA ILE A 15 10.14 0.69 3.28
C ILE A 15 9.96 0.13 4.70
N ALA A 16 11.05 -0.32 5.35
CA ALA A 16 11.00 -0.84 6.72
C ALA A 16 10.58 0.24 7.74
N ASP A 17 11.07 1.47 7.59
CA ASP A 17 10.66 2.60 8.43
C ASP A 17 9.15 2.87 8.30
N TYR A 18 8.64 2.92 7.06
CA TYR A 18 7.20 3.06 6.82
C TYR A 18 6.41 1.88 7.35
N LYS A 19 6.93 0.66 7.21
CA LYS A 19 6.26 -0.54 7.72
C LYS A 19 6.12 -0.47 9.23
N THR A 20 7.16 -0.09 9.97
CA THR A 20 7.12 0.08 11.42
C THR A 20 6.04 1.07 11.85
N PHE A 21 5.89 2.18 11.12
CA PHE A 21 4.80 3.13 11.35
C PHE A 21 3.42 2.53 11.07
N LEU A 22 3.27 1.73 10.01
CA LEU A 22 2.00 1.09 9.64
C LEU A 22 1.61 -0.05 10.59
N GLU A 23 2.58 -0.80 11.10
CA GLU A 23 2.39 -1.85 12.11
C GLU A 23 1.71 -1.30 13.38
N SER A 24 2.05 -0.05 13.76
CA SER A 24 1.43 0.62 14.91
C SER A 24 -0.05 1.00 14.72
N LYS A 25 -0.58 0.95 13.49
CA LYS A 25 -1.98 1.30 13.20
C LYS A 25 -2.92 0.13 13.47
N THR A 26 -4.17 0.46 13.81
CA THR A 26 -5.27 -0.51 13.74
C THR A 26 -5.56 -0.90 12.28
N LEU A 27 -6.31 -1.98 12.07
CA LEU A 27 -6.73 -2.38 10.73
C LEU A 27 -7.54 -1.28 10.02
N ASP A 28 -8.47 -0.64 10.74
CA ASP A 28 -9.24 0.49 10.21
C ASP A 28 -8.32 1.68 9.85
N GLY A 29 -7.33 1.98 10.69
CA GLY A 29 -6.35 3.03 10.42
C GLY A 29 -5.45 2.71 9.22
N LEU A 30 -5.17 1.43 8.96
CA LEU A 30 -4.45 0.97 7.78
C LEU A 30 -5.28 1.17 6.51
N VAL A 31 -6.55 0.76 6.55
CA VAL A 31 -7.53 0.98 5.47
C VAL A 31 -7.71 2.46 5.17
N GLU A 32 -7.82 3.30 6.20
CA GLU A 32 -7.94 4.75 6.03
C GLU A 32 -6.69 5.36 5.37
N SER A 33 -5.50 4.91 5.79
CA SER A 33 -4.22 5.36 5.22
C SER A 33 -4.09 4.99 3.74
N TYR A 34 -4.52 3.79 3.36
CA TYR A 34 -4.59 3.36 1.96
C TYR A 34 -5.62 4.17 1.16
N ASN A 35 -6.84 4.34 1.66
CA ASN A 35 -7.90 5.08 0.96
C ASN A 35 -7.52 6.55 0.75
N LYS A 36 -6.73 7.15 1.66
CA LYS A 36 -6.12 8.47 1.47
C LYS A 36 -5.17 8.49 0.26
N GLN A 37 -4.37 7.45 0.05
CA GLN A 37 -3.51 7.34 -1.15
C GLN A 37 -4.34 7.17 -2.42
N VAL A 38 -5.40 6.36 -2.39
CA VAL A 38 -6.30 6.20 -3.54
C VAL A 38 -6.93 7.53 -3.94
N LYS A 39 -7.43 8.31 -2.97
CA LYS A 39 -8.01 9.63 -3.21
C LYS A 39 -7.00 10.62 -3.82
N CYS A 40 -5.75 10.56 -3.37
CA CYS A 40 -4.67 11.39 -3.92
C CYS A 40 -4.25 10.96 -5.33
N GLY A 41 -4.32 9.65 -5.61
CA GLY A 41 -3.77 9.06 -6.82
C GLY A 41 -2.25 8.89 -6.73
N VAL A 42 -1.67 8.22 -7.72
CA VAL A 42 -0.21 8.03 -7.80
C VAL A 42 0.39 9.22 -8.54
N VAL A 43 1.14 10.06 -7.84
CA VAL A 43 1.69 11.33 -8.36
C VAL A 43 3.13 11.19 -8.88
N GLY A 44 3.61 9.95 -9.06
CA GLY A 44 4.93 9.67 -9.63
C GLY A 44 6.13 9.93 -8.70
N VAL A 45 5.90 10.25 -7.43
CA VAL A 45 6.98 10.50 -6.45
C VAL A 45 7.48 9.18 -5.87
N ARG A 46 8.80 8.97 -5.90
CA ARG A 46 9.44 7.73 -5.39
C ARG A 46 9.03 7.40 -3.95
N ARG A 47 8.99 8.40 -3.06
CA ARG A 47 8.56 8.21 -1.65
C ARG A 47 7.16 7.61 -1.54
N GLN A 48 6.24 8.00 -2.43
CA GLN A 48 4.90 7.44 -2.46
C GLN A 48 4.95 5.96 -2.87
N ALA A 49 5.75 5.60 -3.87
CA ALA A 49 5.94 4.21 -4.28
C ALA A 49 6.48 3.34 -3.13
N LEU A 50 7.47 3.84 -2.38
CA LEU A 50 8.01 3.13 -1.21
C LEU A 50 6.98 2.98 -0.09
N TYR A 51 6.16 4.01 0.14
CA TYR A 51 5.05 3.95 1.09
C TYR A 51 3.99 2.91 0.68
N LEU A 52 3.64 2.86 -0.61
CA LEU A 52 2.72 1.85 -1.16
C LEU A 52 3.30 0.43 -1.04
N MET A 53 4.61 0.25 -1.22
CA MET A 53 5.27 -1.04 -0.98
C MET A 53 5.19 -1.47 0.48
N ALA A 54 5.32 -0.54 1.43
CA ALA A 54 5.13 -0.83 2.85
C ALA A 54 3.68 -1.21 3.16
N LEU A 55 2.70 -0.47 2.61
CA LEU A 55 1.27 -0.84 2.70
C LEU A 55 1.03 -2.25 2.14
N LYS A 56 1.63 -2.58 0.99
CA LYS A 56 1.51 -3.90 0.38
C LYS A 56 1.95 -5.01 1.33
N GLN A 57 3.09 -4.84 1.99
CA GLN A 57 3.61 -5.81 2.96
C GLN A 57 2.67 -5.95 4.15
N GLU A 58 2.25 -4.82 4.74
CA GLU A 58 1.39 -4.84 5.93
C GLU A 58 0.02 -5.48 5.68
N PHE A 59 -0.62 -5.17 4.55
CA PHE A 59 -1.88 -5.81 4.19
C PHE A 59 -1.72 -7.31 3.99
N LYS A 60 -0.64 -7.76 3.32
CA LYS A 60 -0.37 -9.20 3.14
C LYS A 60 -0.14 -9.91 4.45
N GLU A 61 0.54 -9.29 5.41
CA GLU A 61 0.79 -9.89 6.72
C GLU A 61 -0.50 -10.01 7.53
N ARG A 62 -1.39 -9.02 7.49
CA ARG A 62 -2.65 -9.04 8.26
C ARG A 62 -3.78 -9.82 7.61
N LEU A 63 -3.95 -9.70 6.30
CA LEU A 63 -5.14 -10.18 5.57
C LEU A 63 -4.79 -11.23 4.49
N LYS A 64 -3.52 -11.63 4.34
CA LYS A 64 -3.00 -12.51 3.25
C LYS A 64 -3.14 -11.94 1.84
N GLU A 65 -3.98 -10.92 1.66
CA GLU A 65 -4.21 -10.20 0.42
C GLU A 65 -3.78 -8.73 0.56
N SER A 66 -3.63 -8.05 -0.57
CA SER A 66 -3.32 -6.62 -0.56
C SER A 66 -4.03 -5.89 -1.68
N PRO A 67 -4.59 -4.70 -1.40
CA PRO A 67 -5.18 -3.86 -2.43
C PRO A 67 -4.11 -3.12 -3.25
N VAL A 68 -2.83 -3.23 -2.86
CA VAL A 68 -1.68 -2.72 -3.60
C VAL A 68 -1.00 -3.87 -4.34
N TYR A 69 -0.90 -3.75 -5.66
CA TYR A 69 -0.23 -4.74 -6.51
C TYR A 69 1.08 -4.18 -7.06
N LEU A 70 2.00 -5.11 -7.35
CA LEU A 70 3.25 -4.87 -8.05
C LEU A 70 3.35 -6.02 -9.06
N LEU A 71 3.08 -5.73 -10.32
CA LEU A 71 3.15 -6.69 -11.42
C LEU A 71 4.36 -6.33 -12.26
N GLU A 72 5.40 -7.17 -12.22
CA GLU A 72 6.74 -6.87 -12.74
C GLU A 72 7.29 -5.58 -12.10
N HIS A 73 7.10 -4.45 -12.78
CA HIS A 73 7.52 -3.13 -12.32
C HIS A 73 6.35 -2.16 -12.13
N VAL A 74 5.11 -2.60 -12.41
CA VAL A 74 3.91 -1.76 -12.35
C VAL A 74 3.30 -1.83 -10.96
N LEU A 75 3.47 -0.75 -10.19
CA LEU A 75 2.90 -0.54 -8.86
C LEU A 75 1.57 0.19 -8.99
N GLY A 76 0.52 -0.37 -8.41
CA GLY A 76 -0.83 0.21 -8.48
C GLY A 76 -1.72 -0.15 -7.31
N MET A 77 -2.92 0.43 -7.31
CA MET A 77 -3.96 0.27 -6.29
C MET A 77 -5.27 -0.10 -6.98
N VAL A 78 -6.08 -0.96 -6.36
CA VAL A 78 -7.34 -1.48 -6.94
C VAL A 78 -8.54 -0.52 -6.81
N GLY A 79 -8.40 0.61 -6.12
CA GLY A 79 -9.49 1.53 -5.81
C GLY A 79 -9.77 1.61 -4.30
N PRO A 80 -10.75 2.43 -3.85
CA PRO A 80 -11.06 2.53 -2.43
C PRO A 80 -11.58 1.20 -1.90
N ILE A 81 -11.25 0.86 -0.65
CA ILE A 81 -11.65 -0.42 -0.06
C ILE A 81 -12.31 -0.27 1.32
N GLU A 82 -12.93 -1.35 1.75
CA GLU A 82 -13.24 -1.68 3.14
C GLU A 82 -12.82 -3.11 3.45
N VAL A 83 -12.77 -3.43 4.75
CA VAL A 83 -12.54 -4.79 5.22
C VAL A 83 -13.79 -5.28 5.93
N ILE A 84 -14.36 -6.38 5.42
CA ILE A 84 -15.56 -7.01 5.97
C ILE A 84 -15.20 -8.47 6.28
N ASP A 85 -15.40 -8.88 7.54
CA ASP A 85 -15.07 -10.23 8.02
C ASP A 85 -13.62 -10.67 7.69
N GLY A 86 -12.68 -9.72 7.73
CA GLY A 86 -11.27 -9.96 7.40
C GLY A 86 -10.95 -10.04 5.92
N ASN A 87 -11.91 -9.75 5.03
CA ASN A 87 -11.72 -9.77 3.58
C ASN A 87 -11.79 -8.36 3.00
N ILE A 88 -10.94 -8.09 2.01
CA ILE A 88 -10.93 -6.81 1.30
C ILE A 88 -12.10 -6.77 0.31
N ARG A 89 -12.89 -5.70 0.35
CA ARG A 89 -13.89 -5.37 -0.66
C ARG A 89 -13.62 -3.99 -1.25
N ILE A 90 -13.75 -3.88 -2.57
CA ILE A 90 -13.65 -2.61 -3.28
C ILE A 90 -14.96 -1.85 -3.08
N LYS A 91 -14.86 -0.58 -2.70
CA LYS A 91 -16.03 0.33 -2.63
C LYS A 91 -16.36 0.80 -4.04
N GLU A 92 -17.62 0.62 -4.43
CA GLU A 92 -18.20 1.22 -5.64
C GLU A 92 -18.25 2.75 -5.54
#